data_AF-A0A2E5LT17-F1
#
_entry.id   AF-A0A2E5LT17-F1
#
_cell.length_a   1.000
_cell.length_b   1.000
_cell.length_c   1.000
_cell.angle_alpha   90.00
_cell.angle_beta   90.00
_cell.angle_gamma   90.00
#
_symmetry.space_group_name_H-M   'P 1'
#
loop_
_entity.id
_entity.type
_entity.pdbx_description
1 polymer ?
#
loop_
_entity_poly.entity_id
_entity_poly.type
_entity_poly.pdbx_seq_one_letter_code
_entity_poly.pdbx_strand_id
1 'polypeptide(L)'
;MTRDIKKIIDQHPKTDKNFGRVKFLNFGSSSLDIMVMYYVKGTDWDTYLDTTEEINFKIMDIVKKHKSDFAFPSTTVYLNK
;
A
#
# COMPACT_ATOMS: atom_id res chain seq x y z
N MET A 1 7.50 -7.57 2.08
CA MET A 1 6.37 -6.63 1.91
C MET A 1 6.29 -6.01 0.51
N THR A 2 7.17 -5.09 0.09
CA THR A 2 7.03 -4.34 -1.19
C THR A 2 6.94 -5.23 -2.44
N ARG A 3 7.74 -6.30 -2.52
CA ARG A 3 7.68 -7.28 -3.62
C ARG A 3 6.34 -8.01 -3.70
N ASP A 4 5.75 -8.33 -2.55
CA ASP A 4 4.46 -9.02 -2.50
C ASP A 4 3.34 -8.09 -2.95
N ILE A 5 3.36 -6.83 -2.52
CA ILE A 5 2.39 -5.81 -2.96
C ILE A 5 2.50 -5.62 -4.47
N LYS A 6 3.72 -5.50 -5.01
CA LYS A 6 3.95 -5.40 -6.46
C LYS A 6 3.39 -6.60 -7.21
N LYS A 7 3.57 -7.81 -6.67
CA LYS A 7 3.06 -9.04 -7.26
C LYS A 7 1.54 -9.03 -7.35
N ILE A 8 0.83 -8.59 -6.30
CA ILE A 8 -0.63 -8.48 -6.32
C ILE A 8 -1.09 -7.51 -7.41
N ILE A 9 -0.46 -6.34 -7.49
CA ILE A 9 -0.77 -5.34 -8.51
C ILE A 9 -0.51 -5.90 -9.92
N ASP A 10 0.61 -6.56 -10.16
CA ASP A 10 0.95 -7.08 -11.50
C ASP A 10 0.12 -8.29 -11.91
N GLN A 11 -0.42 -9.03 -10.95
CA GLN A 11 -1.25 -10.21 -11.21
C GLN A 11 -2.74 -9.88 -11.28
N HIS A 12 -3.15 -8.69 -10.84
CA HIS A 12 -4.55 -8.28 -10.88
C HIS A 12 -5.04 -8.15 -12.34
N PRO A 13 -6.18 -8.75 -12.71
CA PRO A 13 -6.64 -8.74 -14.11
C PRO A 13 -6.99 -7.31 -14.59
N LYS A 14 -7.54 -6.50 -13.67
CA LYS A 14 -7.97 -5.12 -13.92
C LYS A 14 -6.86 -4.06 -13.80
N THR A 15 -5.58 -4.44 -13.71
CA THR A 15 -4.48 -3.46 -13.65
C THR A 15 -3.54 -3.59 -14.85
N ASP A 16 -2.86 -2.50 -15.19
CA ASP A 16 -1.78 -2.52 -16.18
C ASP A 16 -0.43 -2.89 -15.53
N LYS A 17 0.11 -4.03 -15.96
CA LYS A 17 1.35 -4.63 -15.43
C LYS A 17 2.60 -3.80 -15.72
N ASN A 18 2.58 -2.98 -16.77
CA ASN A 18 3.74 -2.18 -17.19
C ASN A 18 3.95 -0.95 -16.27
N PHE A 19 2.88 -0.49 -15.62
CA PHE A 19 2.90 0.75 -14.85
C PHE A 19 2.89 0.56 -13.33
N GLY A 20 2.72 -0.66 -12.83
CA GLY A 20 2.84 -0.92 -11.39
C GLY A 20 4.19 -0.46 -10.85
N ARG A 21 4.22 0.35 -9.80
CA ARG A 21 5.41 0.78 -9.05
C ARG A 21 5.11 0.64 -7.56
N VAL A 22 5.99 -0.09 -6.86
CA VAL A 22 5.94 -0.21 -5.40
C VAL A 22 7.35 -0.01 -4.87
N LYS A 23 7.56 1.05 -4.08
CA LYS A 23 8.88 1.44 -3.59
C LYS A 23 8.79 1.96 -2.16
N PHE A 24 9.78 1.63 -1.33
CA PHE A 24 10.03 2.39 -0.11
C PHE A 24 10.42 3.81 -0.54
N LEU A 25 9.63 4.79 -0.15
CA LEU A 25 9.73 6.15 -0.66
C LEU A 25 10.64 6.99 0.23
N ASN A 26 10.37 7.01 1.54
CA ASN A 26 11.06 7.86 2.49
C ASN A 26 10.79 7.40 3.93
N PHE A 27 11.55 7.98 4.85
CA PHE A 27 11.23 7.97 6.28
C PHE A 27 10.27 9.13 6.56
N GLY A 28 9.08 8.83 7.07
CA GLY A 28 8.12 9.82 7.57
C GLY A 28 8.41 10.19 9.02
N SER A 29 7.68 11.17 9.57
CA SER A 29 7.88 11.62 10.96
C SER A 29 7.61 10.54 12.01
N SER A 30 6.71 9.61 11.69
CA SER A 30 6.32 8.49 12.56
C SER A 30 6.09 7.20 11.75
N SER A 31 6.61 7.13 10.52
CA SER A 31 6.26 6.07 9.56
C SER A 31 7.43 5.70 8.64
N LEU A 32 7.31 4.53 8.03
CA LEU A 32 8.11 4.07 6.90
C LEU A 32 7.20 4.08 5.67
N ASP A 33 7.38 5.06 4.79
CA ASP A 33 6.43 5.31 3.72
C ASP A 33 6.72 4.44 2.49
N ILE A 34 5.68 3.78 1.99
CA ILE A 34 5.75 2.96 0.77
C ILE A 34 4.83 3.58 -0.27
N MET A 35 5.41 4.00 -1.39
CA MET A 35 4.65 4.44 -2.55
C MET A 35 4.10 3.23 -3.29
N VAL A 36 2.79 3.25 -3.55
CA VAL A 36 2.08 2.28 -4.39
C VAL A 36 1.38 3.04 -5.52
N MET A 37 1.75 2.73 -6.76
CA MET A 37 1.21 3.39 -7.95
C MET A 37 0.90 2.34 -9.02
N TYR A 38 -0.29 2.42 -9.63
CA TYR A 38 -0.74 1.54 -10.71
C TYR A 38 -1.91 2.20 -11.45
N TYR A 39 -2.22 1.69 -12.65
CA TYR A 39 -3.43 2.08 -13.40
C TYR A 39 -4.45 0.95 -13.38
N VAL A 40 -5.72 1.31 -13.16
CA VAL A 40 -6.87 0.42 -13.34
C VAL A 40 -7.32 0.49 -14.79
N LYS A 41 -7.59 -0.67 -15.38
CA LYS A 41 -8.19 -0.80 -16.72
C LYS A 41 -9.69 -0.56 -16.60
N GLY A 42 -10.20 0.39 -17.37
CA GLY A 42 -11.60 0.77 -17.35
C GLY A 42 -11.74 2.28 -17.40
N THR A 43 -12.96 2.75 -17.64
CA THR A 43 -13.29 4.19 -17.64
C THR A 43 -14.42 4.52 -16.67
N ASP A 44 -15.08 3.51 -16.11
CA ASP A 44 -16.13 3.65 -15.12
C ASP A 44 -15.58 3.68 -13.69
N TRP A 45 -16.29 4.44 -12.85
CA TRP A 45 -15.92 4.65 -11.46
C TRP A 45 -16.06 3.38 -10.61
N ASP A 46 -17.08 2.57 -10.86
CA ASP A 46 -17.34 1.35 -10.08
C ASP A 46 -16.16 0.37 -10.23
N THR A 47 -15.70 0.12 -11.45
CA THR A 47 -14.52 -0.72 -11.71
C THR A 47 -13.26 -0.18 -11.03
N TYR A 48 -13.06 1.13 -11.03
CA TYR A 48 -11.93 1.76 -10.35
C TYR A 48 -12.02 1.53 -8.83
N LEU A 49 -13.15 1.85 -8.21
CA LEU A 49 -13.36 1.76 -6.78
C LEU A 49 -13.25 0.31 -6.28
N ASP A 50 -13.93 -0.64 -6.95
CA ASP A 50 -13.89 -2.06 -6.59
C ASP A 50 -12.46 -2.62 -6.69
N THR A 51 -11.73 -2.28 -7.76
CA THR A 51 -10.35 -2.74 -7.95
C THR A 51 -9.42 -2.17 -6.89
N THR A 52 -9.56 -0.88 -6.57
CA THR A 52 -8.75 -0.23 -5.56
C THR A 52 -9.05 -0.77 -4.17
N GLU A 53 -10.30 -1.02 -3.83
CA GLU A 53 -10.70 -1.65 -2.56
C GLU A 53 -10.10 -3.06 -2.44
N GLU A 54 -10.26 -3.90 -3.45
CA GLU A 54 -9.73 -5.27 -3.45
C GLU A 54 -8.20 -5.29 -3.26
N ILE A 55 -7.49 -4.40 -3.96
CA ILE A 55 -6.03 -4.26 -3.82
C ILE A 55 -5.66 -3.77 -2.41
N ASN A 56 -6.40 -2.81 -1.85
CA ASN A 56 -6.12 -2.28 -0.51
C ASN A 56 -6.29 -3.35 0.58
N PHE A 57 -7.35 -4.15 0.55
CA PHE A 57 -7.52 -5.25 1.50
C PHE A 57 -6.40 -6.29 1.39
N LYS A 58 -5.99 -6.63 0.16
CA LYS A 58 -4.85 -7.51 -0.07
C LYS A 58 -3.52 -6.93 0.45
N ILE A 59 -3.34 -5.61 0.36
CA ILE A 59 -2.18 -4.92 0.97
C ILE A 59 -2.23 -5.05 2.49
N MET A 60 -3.40 -4.87 3.13
CA MET A 60 -3.55 -5.05 4.57
C MET A 60 -3.14 -6.46 5.02
N ASP A 61 -3.55 -7.49 4.26
CA ASP A 61 -3.17 -8.87 4.55
C ASP A 61 -1.65 -9.11 4.41
N ILE A 62 -1.01 -8.51 3.41
CA ILE A 62 0.45 -8.56 3.28
C ILE A 62 1.13 -7.89 4.48
N VAL A 63 0.67 -6.69 4.88
CA VAL A 63 1.26 -5.96 6.02
C VAL A 63 1.24 -6.84 7.27
N LYS A 64 0.08 -7.43 7.58
CA LYS A 64 -0.09 -8.37 8.70
C LYS A 64 0.79 -9.61 8.56
N LYS A 65 0.88 -10.22 7.37
CA LYS A 65 1.74 -11.39 7.10
C LYS A 65 3.22 -11.11 7.38
N HIS A 66 3.69 -9.88 7.15
CA HIS A 66 5.06 -9.45 7.45
C HIS A 66 5.24 -9.00 8.91
N LYS A 67 4.28 -9.30 9.80
CA LYS A 67 4.29 -8.90 11.22
C LYS A 67 4.50 -7.39 11.42
N SER A 68 4.01 -6.61 10.46
CA SER A 68 4.00 -5.16 10.51
C SER A 68 2.57 -4.68 10.72
N ASP A 69 2.42 -3.43 11.14
CA ASP A 69 1.13 -2.77 11.26
C ASP A 69 1.20 -1.38 10.63
N PHE A 70 0.04 -0.77 10.42
CA PHE A 70 -0.04 0.59 9.94
C PHE A 70 0.40 1.57 11.02
N ALA A 71 1.25 2.52 10.62
CA ALA A 71 1.76 3.52 11.53
C ALA A 71 0.66 4.53 11.88
N PHE A 72 0.47 4.74 13.18
CA PHE A 72 -0.23 5.92 13.70
C PHE A 72 0.80 6.99 14.04
N PRO A 73 0.44 8.29 13.97
CA PRO A 73 1.30 9.36 14.48
C PRO A 73 1.74 9.04 15.92
N SER A 74 3.04 9.14 16.18
CA SER A 74 3.60 8.83 17.49
C SER A 74 4.54 9.93 17.95
N THR A 75 4.63 10.13 19.26
CA THR A 75 5.50 11.12 19.88
C THR A 75 6.05 10.54 21.17
N THR A 76 7.35 10.74 21.40
CA THR A 76 7.99 10.39 22.67
C THR A 76 7.87 11.58 23.62
N VAL A 77 7.20 11.39 24.76
CA VAL A 77 7.02 12.41 25.80
C VAL A 77 8.04 12.18 26.91
N TYR A 78 8.88 13.19 27.19
CA TYR A 78 9.78 13.18 28.33
C TYR A 78 9.05 13.76 29.56
N LEU A 79 8.82 12.93 30.57
CA LEU A 79 8.20 13.34 31.83
C LEU A 79 9.30 13.68 32.85
N ASN A 80 9.36 14.94 33.26
CA ASN A 80 10.19 15.38 34.38
C ASN A 80 9.39 15.28 35.69
N LYS A 81 10.04 14.84 36.77
CA LYS A 81 9.49 14.83 38.13
C LYS A 81 9.52 16.22 38.76
#